data_AF-A0A382X4Q3-F1
#
_entry.id   AF-A0A382X4Q3-F1
#
_cell.length_a   1.000
_cell.length_b   1.000
_cell.length_c   1.000
_cell.angle_alpha   90.00
_cell.angle_beta   90.00
_cell.angle_gamma   90.00
#
_symmetry.space_group_name_H-M   'P 1'
#
loop_
_entity.id
_entity.type
_entity.pdbx_description
1 polymer ?
#
loop_
_entity_poly.entity_id
_entity_poly.type
_entity_poly.pdbx_seq_one_letter_code
_entity_poly.pdbx_strand_id
1 'polypeptide(L)'
;MQEYLADGVLVEQRPGFMLVERNVGRASTRKGLIVALDLEQYDYRDGTQKLIRTTEGTDEGRLPPRIQVRQEASLETPHIMVLIDDPQRTVIEPLFLKDLEEAYDVELMLGGGRVRGWRIDDGQLIDEVAAHIARLSRGEPPMAYAMGDGNHSFATARAVWEQLKAEAEDESLVMNHPARYAIVELVNVHDDGLEFAPIHRAVFGVEVDDFLAELETDCAGLDFSRQAFAEREAWETACQQAAASEGHHIPYISGAEHGLLSIAKPRFQLEVA
;
A
#
# COMPACT_ATOMS: atom_id res chain seq x y z
N MET A 1 -26.29 0.25 2.14
CA MET A 1 -25.94 1.30 1.14
C MET A 1 -27.17 2.02 0.64
N GLN A 2 -28.19 1.29 0.14
CA GLN A 2 -29.43 1.91 -0.36
C GLN A 2 -30.12 2.81 0.66
N GLU A 3 -30.23 2.39 1.92
CA GLU A 3 -30.79 3.24 3.00
C GLU A 3 -30.00 4.54 3.19
N TYR A 4 -28.66 4.49 3.27
CA TYR A 4 -27.83 5.70 3.37
C TYR A 4 -28.00 6.66 2.19
N LEU A 5 -28.24 6.14 0.99
CA LEU A 5 -28.53 6.96 -0.19
C LEU A 5 -29.95 7.54 -0.13
N ALA A 6 -30.94 6.74 0.23
CA ALA A 6 -32.34 7.15 0.33
C ALA A 6 -32.56 8.21 1.41
N ASP A 7 -31.86 8.08 2.54
CA ASP A 7 -31.96 9.00 3.67
C ASP A 7 -31.05 10.23 3.52
N GLY A 8 -30.24 10.31 2.46
CA GLY A 8 -29.31 11.41 2.22
C GLY A 8 -28.16 11.48 3.23
N VAL A 9 -27.84 10.37 3.90
CA VAL A 9 -26.65 10.25 4.76
C VAL A 9 -25.39 10.29 3.92
N LEU A 10 -25.39 9.59 2.79
CA LEU A 10 -24.35 9.67 1.77
C LEU A 10 -24.93 10.34 0.54
N VAL A 11 -24.26 11.39 0.08
CA VAL A 11 -24.69 12.18 -1.07
C VAL A 11 -23.54 12.33 -2.06
N GLU A 12 -23.90 12.34 -3.34
CA GLU A 12 -22.95 12.59 -4.42
C GLU A 12 -22.26 13.94 -4.22
N GLN A 13 -20.95 13.95 -4.47
CA GLN A 13 -20.12 15.14 -4.36
C GLN A 13 -19.76 15.64 -5.76
N ARG A 14 -19.43 16.92 -5.88
CA ARG A 14 -18.91 17.47 -7.14
C ARG A 14 -17.60 16.74 -7.52
N PRO A 15 -17.30 16.61 -8.83
CA PRO A 15 -16.01 16.09 -9.27
C PRO A 15 -14.85 16.89 -8.69
N GLY A 16 -13.80 16.18 -8.27
CA GLY A 16 -12.62 16.78 -7.66
C GLY A 16 -11.83 15.77 -6.85
N PHE A 17 -10.79 16.26 -6.18
CA PHE A 17 -10.00 15.50 -5.22
C PHE A 17 -10.35 15.89 -3.78
N MET A 18 -9.95 15.05 -2.83
CA MET A 18 -9.95 15.39 -1.41
C MET A 18 -8.52 15.35 -0.89
N LEU A 19 -7.97 16.49 -0.50
CA LEU A 19 -6.74 16.51 0.30
C LEU A 19 -7.09 16.00 1.69
N VAL A 20 -6.35 15.03 2.21
CA VAL A 20 -6.68 14.38 3.48
C VAL A 20 -5.46 14.38 4.39
N GLU A 21 -5.73 14.61 5.66
CA GLU A 21 -4.74 14.50 6.70
C GLU A 21 -5.28 13.59 7.82
N ARG A 22 -4.48 12.61 8.23
CA ARG A 22 -4.86 11.61 9.24
C ARG A 22 -3.86 11.58 10.39
N ASN A 23 -4.33 11.94 11.57
CA ASN A 23 -3.59 11.74 12.80
C ASN A 23 -4.17 10.52 13.52
N VAL A 24 -3.43 9.42 13.58
CA VAL A 24 -3.91 8.15 14.17
C VAL A 24 -3.11 7.76 15.42
N GLY A 25 -2.76 8.76 16.25
CA GLY A 25 -1.97 8.53 17.46
C GLY A 25 -0.50 8.18 17.20
N ARG A 26 -0.01 8.44 15.99
CA ARG A 26 1.41 8.34 15.63
C ARG A 26 2.11 9.67 15.88
N ALA A 27 3.45 9.64 15.90
CA ALA A 27 4.28 10.82 16.11
C ALA A 27 4.08 11.88 15.00
N SER A 28 3.87 11.41 13.77
CA SER A 28 3.64 12.24 12.59
C SER A 28 2.26 12.01 12.01
N THR A 29 1.66 13.08 11.52
CA THR A 29 0.38 13.03 10.81
C THR A 29 0.62 12.62 9.37
N ARG A 30 -0.18 11.68 8.84
CA ARG A 30 -0.07 11.24 7.45
C ARG A 30 -0.84 12.16 6.52
N LYS A 31 -0.20 12.59 5.43
CA LYS A 31 -0.84 13.34 4.35
C LYS A 31 -1.20 12.42 3.20
N GLY A 32 -2.36 12.67 2.59
CA GLY A 32 -2.81 11.91 1.43
C GLY A 32 -3.73 12.70 0.53
N LEU A 33 -3.96 12.18 -0.67
CA LEU A 33 -4.85 12.77 -1.67
C LEU A 33 -5.81 11.68 -2.18
N ILE A 34 -7.11 11.86 -1.94
CA ILE A 34 -8.13 10.95 -2.45
C ILE A 34 -8.41 11.30 -3.91
N VAL A 35 -8.20 10.33 -4.79
CA VAL A 35 -8.42 10.43 -6.24
C VAL A 35 -9.11 9.17 -6.76
N ALA A 36 -9.55 9.20 -8.02
CA ALA A 36 -10.01 8.01 -8.73
C ALA A 36 -8.97 7.60 -9.78
N LEU A 37 -8.45 6.37 -9.70
CA LEU A 37 -7.47 5.84 -10.66
C LEU A 37 -8.15 4.97 -11.71
N ASP A 38 -7.67 5.06 -12.95
CA ASP A 38 -8.15 4.30 -14.11
C ASP A 38 -7.67 2.84 -14.04
N LEU A 39 -8.61 1.90 -13.91
CA LEU A 39 -8.32 0.47 -13.84
C LEU A 39 -7.72 -0.07 -15.14
N GLU A 40 -7.87 0.61 -16.29
CA GLU A 40 -7.18 0.23 -17.53
C GLU A 40 -5.66 0.39 -17.45
N GLN A 41 -5.18 1.16 -16.45
CA GLN A 41 -3.76 1.37 -16.18
C GLN A 41 -3.23 0.46 -15.06
N TYR A 42 -3.93 -0.62 -14.76
CA TYR A 42 -3.55 -1.60 -13.74
C TYR A 42 -3.65 -3.04 -14.24
N ASP A 43 -2.71 -3.85 -13.78
CA ASP A 43 -2.68 -5.30 -13.99
C ASP A 43 -1.83 -5.92 -12.89
N TYR A 44 -2.33 -6.97 -12.25
CA TYR A 44 -1.67 -7.64 -11.13
C TYR A 44 -0.82 -8.84 -11.55
N ARG A 45 -0.78 -9.16 -12.85
CA ARG A 45 0.03 -10.27 -13.38
C ARG A 45 1.51 -9.90 -13.38
N ASP A 46 2.35 -10.88 -13.08
CA ASP A 46 3.80 -10.73 -13.11
C ASP A 46 4.29 -10.22 -14.47
N GLY A 47 5.25 -9.29 -14.44
CA GLY A 47 5.81 -8.69 -15.65
C GLY A 47 4.94 -7.63 -16.32
N THR A 48 3.85 -7.18 -15.67
CA THR A 48 3.04 -6.06 -16.15
C THR A 48 3.87 -4.80 -16.41
N GLN A 49 3.45 -4.06 -17.44
CA GLN A 49 4.10 -2.84 -17.91
C GLN A 49 3.22 -1.59 -17.74
N LYS A 50 2.15 -1.70 -16.95
CA LYS A 50 1.18 -0.64 -16.70
C LYS A 50 1.72 0.45 -15.75
N LEU A 51 1.03 1.59 -15.67
CA LEU A 51 1.40 2.71 -14.80
C LEU A 51 1.20 2.41 -13.30
N ILE A 52 0.19 1.58 -12.97
CA ILE A 52 -0.13 1.13 -11.62
C ILE A 52 0.30 -0.33 -11.49
N ARG A 53 1.21 -0.61 -10.55
CA ARG A 53 1.76 -1.96 -10.35
C ARG A 53 1.66 -2.41 -8.90
N THR A 54 1.53 -3.71 -8.73
CA THR A 54 1.46 -4.34 -7.41
C THR A 54 2.85 -4.42 -6.79
N THR A 55 2.94 -4.21 -5.48
CA THR A 55 4.16 -4.41 -4.68
C THR A 55 4.23 -5.83 -4.09
N GLU A 56 3.08 -6.50 -4.00
CA GLU A 56 2.92 -7.88 -3.57
C GLU A 56 2.12 -8.70 -4.59
N GLY A 57 2.19 -10.03 -4.48
CA GLY A 57 1.39 -10.93 -5.31
C GLY A 57 -0.11 -10.87 -4.99
N THR A 58 -0.95 -10.98 -6.01
CA THR A 58 -2.40 -11.08 -5.83
C THR A 58 -2.83 -12.55 -5.79
N ASP A 59 -3.50 -12.95 -4.72
CA ASP A 59 -4.08 -14.30 -4.61
C ASP A 59 -5.45 -14.29 -5.31
N GLU A 60 -5.49 -14.82 -6.53
CA GLU A 60 -6.71 -14.91 -7.33
C GLU A 60 -7.82 -15.71 -6.64
N GLY A 61 -7.47 -16.69 -5.81
CA GLY A 61 -8.43 -17.48 -5.03
C GLY A 61 -9.23 -16.65 -4.04
N ARG A 62 -8.75 -15.44 -3.69
CA ARG A 62 -9.44 -14.51 -2.79
C ARG A 62 -10.36 -13.52 -3.52
N LEU A 63 -10.33 -13.44 -4.85
CA LEU A 63 -11.15 -12.49 -5.61
C LEU A 63 -12.64 -12.87 -5.64
N PRO A 64 -13.07 -14.12 -5.89
CA PRO A 64 -14.49 -14.45 -6.01
C PRO A 64 -15.38 -13.98 -4.86
N PRO A 65 -15.06 -14.21 -3.57
CA PRO A 65 -15.90 -13.71 -2.47
C PRO A 65 -15.93 -12.18 -2.40
N ARG A 66 -14.86 -11.50 -2.80
CA ARG A 66 -14.80 -10.02 -2.84
C ARG A 66 -15.63 -9.46 -3.99
N ILE A 67 -15.62 -10.11 -5.15
CA ILE A 67 -16.44 -9.75 -6.30
C ILE A 67 -17.92 -9.83 -5.94
N GLN A 68 -18.35 -10.91 -5.27
CA GLN A 68 -19.75 -11.08 -4.85
C GLN A 68 -20.26 -9.93 -3.97
N VAL A 69 -19.43 -9.42 -3.07
CA VAL A 69 -19.78 -8.28 -2.21
C VAL A 69 -19.81 -6.96 -2.98
N ARG A 70 -18.98 -6.83 -4.04
CA ARG A 70 -18.74 -5.57 -4.73
C ARG A 70 -19.58 -5.35 -5.98
N GLN A 71 -19.86 -6.39 -6.76
CA GLN A 71 -20.44 -6.28 -8.10
C GLN A 71 -21.83 -5.61 -8.12
N GLU A 72 -22.60 -5.73 -7.03
CA GLU A 72 -23.93 -5.11 -6.89
C GLU A 72 -23.91 -3.93 -5.89
N ALA A 73 -22.72 -3.54 -5.41
CA ALA A 73 -22.59 -2.45 -4.46
C ALA A 73 -22.97 -1.13 -5.12
N SER A 74 -23.85 -0.38 -4.47
CA SER A 74 -24.34 0.91 -4.98
C SER A 74 -23.38 2.06 -4.69
N LEU A 75 -22.36 1.82 -3.88
CA LEU A 75 -21.34 2.76 -3.49
C LEU A 75 -19.99 2.06 -3.44
N GLU A 76 -18.96 2.77 -3.87
CA GLU A 76 -17.57 2.34 -3.80
C GLU A 76 -16.84 3.19 -2.75
N THR A 77 -16.64 2.65 -1.55
CA THR A 77 -15.95 3.34 -0.45
C THR A 77 -14.75 2.55 0.08
N PRO A 78 -13.77 2.20 -0.77
CA PRO A 78 -12.64 1.40 -0.37
C PRO A 78 -11.61 2.26 0.40
N HIS A 79 -10.85 1.61 1.26
CA HIS A 79 -9.61 2.15 1.80
C HIS A 79 -8.45 1.48 1.08
N ILE A 80 -8.21 1.90 -0.16
CA ILE A 80 -7.05 1.46 -0.94
C ILE A 80 -5.99 2.56 -0.84
N MET A 81 -4.77 2.18 -0.46
CA MET A 81 -3.63 3.08 -0.41
C MET A 81 -2.74 2.81 -1.62
N VAL A 82 -2.45 3.87 -2.37
CA VAL A 82 -1.54 3.84 -3.51
C VAL A 82 -0.39 4.79 -3.24
N LEU A 83 0.82 4.34 -3.51
CA LEU A 83 2.05 5.03 -3.21
C LEU A 83 2.60 5.74 -4.43
N ILE A 84 3.11 6.97 -4.23
CA ILE A 84 3.92 7.71 -5.20
C ILE A 84 5.33 7.92 -4.64
N ASP A 85 6.33 7.86 -5.51
CA ASP A 85 7.73 8.20 -5.17
C ASP A 85 8.01 9.67 -5.51
N ASP A 86 7.80 10.56 -4.54
CA ASP A 86 8.03 12.00 -4.68
C ASP A 86 8.98 12.53 -3.59
N PRO A 87 10.30 12.29 -3.71
CA PRO A 87 11.26 12.71 -2.68
C PRO A 87 11.30 14.23 -2.46
N GLN A 88 10.91 15.00 -3.48
CA GLN A 88 10.86 16.46 -3.43
C GLN A 88 9.54 17.02 -2.90
N ARG A 89 8.57 16.14 -2.55
CA ARG A 89 7.29 16.52 -1.93
C ARG A 89 6.55 17.59 -2.77
N THR A 90 6.42 17.34 -4.06
CA THR A 90 5.89 18.29 -5.06
C THR A 90 4.41 18.12 -5.38
N VAL A 91 3.82 16.95 -5.11
CA VAL A 91 2.41 16.66 -5.43
C VAL A 91 1.46 17.00 -4.29
N ILE A 92 1.61 16.35 -3.12
CA ILE A 92 0.58 16.37 -2.06
C ILE A 92 0.85 17.50 -1.07
N GLU A 93 2.09 17.60 -0.61
CA GLU A 93 2.50 18.48 0.48
C GLU A 93 2.28 19.98 0.19
N PRO A 94 2.52 20.49 -1.03
CA PRO A 94 2.27 21.90 -1.35
C PRO A 94 0.79 22.28 -1.31
N LEU A 95 -0.13 21.32 -1.43
CA LEU A 95 -1.57 21.57 -1.38
C LEU A 95 -2.02 22.06 0.00
N PHE A 96 -1.32 21.68 1.07
CA PHE A 96 -1.59 22.16 2.43
C PHE A 96 -1.24 23.64 2.65
N LEU A 97 -0.57 24.28 1.71
CA LEU A 97 -0.28 25.72 1.74
C LEU A 97 -1.31 26.54 0.98
N LYS A 98 -2.26 25.89 0.30
CA LYS A 98 -3.34 26.53 -0.45
C LYS A 98 -4.51 26.84 0.48
N ASP A 99 -5.27 27.88 0.14
CA ASP A 99 -6.53 28.19 0.79
C ASP A 99 -7.63 27.33 0.16
N LEU A 100 -7.95 26.20 0.80
CA LEU A 100 -8.92 25.20 0.32
C LEU A 100 -10.10 25.11 1.27
N GLU A 101 -11.30 24.81 0.73
CA GLU A 101 -12.50 24.60 1.53
C GLU A 101 -12.36 23.33 2.40
N GLU A 102 -12.39 23.48 3.72
CA GLU A 102 -12.45 22.35 4.65
C GLU A 102 -13.78 21.63 4.50
N ALA A 103 -13.73 20.37 4.06
CA ALA A 103 -14.90 19.52 3.85
C ALA A 103 -15.37 18.87 5.15
N TYR A 104 -14.41 18.46 5.98
CA TYR A 104 -14.66 17.81 7.26
C TYR A 104 -13.43 17.88 8.17
N ASP A 105 -13.71 17.90 9.47
CA ASP A 105 -12.73 17.72 10.53
C ASP A 105 -13.39 16.91 11.66
N VAL A 106 -13.05 15.62 11.74
CA VAL A 106 -13.76 14.66 12.59
C VAL A 106 -12.81 13.82 13.43
N GLU A 107 -13.21 13.56 14.66
CA GLU A 107 -12.58 12.57 15.52
C GLU A 107 -13.08 11.17 15.14
N LEU A 108 -12.15 10.21 15.03
CA LEU A 108 -12.46 8.82 14.74
C LEU A 108 -12.89 8.09 16.02
N MET A 109 -13.81 7.16 15.84
CA MET A 109 -14.32 6.31 16.91
C MET A 109 -13.20 5.55 17.64
N LEU A 110 -13.47 5.19 18.91
CA LEU A 110 -12.60 4.33 19.71
C LEU A 110 -11.17 4.87 19.89
N GLY A 111 -11.00 6.19 19.88
CA GLY A 111 -9.67 6.81 19.98
C GLY A 111 -8.81 6.57 18.74
N GLY A 112 -9.42 6.31 17.58
CA GLY A 112 -8.73 6.09 16.31
C GLY A 112 -8.00 7.33 15.77
N GLY A 113 -8.14 8.47 16.45
CA GLY A 113 -7.47 9.72 16.12
C GLY A 113 -8.40 10.71 15.43
N ARG A 114 -7.90 11.48 14.46
CA ARG A 114 -8.63 12.56 13.79
C ARG A 114 -8.33 12.56 12.30
N VAL A 115 -9.33 12.87 11.48
CA VAL A 115 -9.21 12.99 10.03
C VAL A 115 -9.76 14.34 9.60
N ARG A 116 -8.96 15.04 8.81
CA ARG A 116 -9.30 16.30 8.16
C ARG A 116 -9.29 16.14 6.66
N GLY A 117 -10.17 16.87 5.98
CA GLY A 117 -10.31 16.82 4.53
C GLY A 117 -10.60 18.18 3.94
N TRP A 118 -9.98 18.49 2.81
CA TRP A 118 -10.19 19.72 2.05
C TRP A 118 -10.51 19.42 0.60
N ARG A 119 -11.51 20.12 0.04
CA ARG A 119 -11.94 19.93 -1.34
C ARG A 119 -10.94 20.57 -2.31
N ILE A 120 -10.71 19.88 -3.41
CA ILE A 120 -10.00 20.40 -4.57
C ILE A 120 -10.90 20.19 -5.79
N ASP A 121 -11.65 21.22 -6.18
CA ASP A 121 -12.54 21.23 -7.34
C ASP A 121 -12.14 22.28 -8.41
N ASP A 122 -11.02 22.98 -8.19
CA ASP A 122 -10.40 23.84 -9.19
C ASP A 122 -9.70 23.00 -10.27
N GLY A 123 -10.21 23.06 -11.50
CA GLY A 123 -9.66 22.32 -12.65
C GLY A 123 -8.20 22.66 -12.95
N GLN A 124 -7.75 23.91 -12.77
CA GLN A 124 -6.35 24.26 -12.98
C GLN A 124 -5.45 23.58 -11.95
N LEU A 125 -5.87 23.56 -10.68
CA LEU A 125 -5.12 22.89 -9.62
C LEU A 125 -5.08 21.37 -9.83
N ILE A 126 -6.19 20.78 -10.30
CA ILE A 126 -6.27 19.35 -10.66
C ILE A 126 -5.28 19.04 -11.80
N ASP A 127 -5.25 19.86 -12.85
CA ASP A 127 -4.32 19.70 -13.97
C ASP A 127 -2.85 19.85 -13.53
N GLU A 128 -2.56 20.80 -12.63
CA GLU A 128 -1.24 20.97 -12.02
C GLU A 128 -0.81 19.70 -11.26
N VAL A 129 -1.68 19.15 -10.40
CA VAL A 129 -1.44 17.89 -9.68
C VAL A 129 -1.17 16.74 -10.63
N ALA A 130 -2.01 16.56 -11.67
CA ALA A 130 -1.84 15.52 -12.67
C ALA A 130 -0.50 15.66 -13.43
N ALA A 131 -0.11 16.89 -13.78
CA ALA A 131 1.17 17.16 -14.43
C ALA A 131 2.37 16.87 -13.52
N HIS A 132 2.27 17.15 -12.23
CA HIS A 132 3.31 16.79 -11.25
C HIS A 132 3.45 15.26 -11.14
N ILE A 133 2.34 14.53 -11.01
CA ILE A 133 2.38 13.05 -10.95
C ILE A 133 2.96 12.47 -12.24
N ALA A 134 2.59 13.00 -13.41
CA ALA A 134 3.14 12.55 -14.69
C ALA A 134 4.68 12.64 -14.72
N ARG A 135 5.28 13.67 -14.11
CA ARG A 135 6.74 13.83 -14.01
C ARG A 135 7.41 12.86 -13.04
N LEU A 136 6.66 12.27 -12.11
CA LEU A 136 7.18 11.23 -11.20
C LEU A 136 7.31 9.87 -11.88
N SER A 137 6.68 9.67 -13.04
CA SER A 137 6.74 8.40 -13.76
C SER A 137 8.19 8.06 -14.13
N ARG A 138 8.67 6.90 -13.68
CA ARG A 138 10.06 6.44 -13.90
C ARG A 138 10.11 5.04 -14.50
N GLY A 139 11.25 4.72 -15.11
CA GLY A 139 11.53 3.41 -15.71
C GLY A 139 11.02 3.25 -17.14
N GLU A 140 11.45 2.17 -17.79
CA GLU A 140 10.99 1.74 -19.11
C GLU A 140 10.43 0.32 -18.99
N PRO A 141 9.10 0.14 -19.05
CA PRO A 141 8.05 1.16 -19.24
C PRO A 141 7.76 1.96 -17.96
N PRO A 142 7.16 3.16 -18.08
CA PRO A 142 6.93 4.05 -16.95
C PRO A 142 6.00 3.43 -15.91
N MET A 143 6.33 3.66 -14.64
CA MET A 143 5.50 3.39 -13.47
C MET A 143 5.34 4.68 -12.68
N ALA A 144 4.11 4.99 -12.30
CA ALA A 144 3.78 6.19 -11.52
C ALA A 144 3.23 5.83 -10.13
N TYR A 145 2.62 4.65 -10.02
CA TYR A 145 1.86 4.24 -8.85
C TYR A 145 2.25 2.83 -8.41
N ALA A 146 2.58 2.68 -7.14
CA ALA A 146 2.78 1.38 -6.51
C ALA A 146 1.60 1.09 -5.58
N MET A 147 1.03 -0.10 -5.61
CA MET A 147 0.02 -0.47 -4.61
C MET A 147 0.68 -0.48 -3.22
N GLY A 148 0.12 0.24 -2.25
CA GLY A 148 0.61 0.26 -0.87
C GLY A 148 -0.17 -0.71 0.01
N ASP A 149 -1.49 -0.55 0.04
CA ASP A 149 -2.42 -1.43 0.75
C ASP A 149 -3.72 -1.56 -0.04
N GLY A 150 -4.41 -2.70 0.10
CA GLY A 150 -5.65 -2.99 -0.60
C GLY A 150 -5.45 -3.52 -2.01
N ASN A 151 -4.33 -4.22 -2.29
CA ASN A 151 -4.04 -4.82 -3.59
C ASN A 151 -5.18 -5.75 -4.07
N HIS A 152 -5.67 -6.68 -3.24
CA HIS A 152 -6.82 -7.53 -3.61
C HIS A 152 -8.10 -6.72 -3.81
N SER A 153 -8.29 -5.61 -3.09
CA SER A 153 -9.43 -4.72 -3.29
C SER A 153 -9.35 -4.03 -4.65
N PHE A 154 -8.19 -3.51 -5.04
CA PHE A 154 -8.00 -2.91 -6.36
C PHE A 154 -8.11 -3.96 -7.49
N ALA A 155 -7.57 -5.16 -7.29
CA ALA A 155 -7.75 -6.30 -8.21
C ALA A 155 -9.22 -6.73 -8.35
N THR A 156 -9.98 -6.71 -7.26
CA THR A 156 -11.43 -6.98 -7.31
C THR A 156 -12.15 -5.91 -8.13
N ALA A 157 -11.78 -4.63 -7.98
CA ALA A 157 -12.30 -3.54 -8.80
C ALA A 157 -12.08 -3.83 -10.29
N ARG A 158 -10.82 -4.19 -10.62
CA ARG A 158 -10.39 -4.52 -11.97
C ARG A 158 -11.19 -5.69 -12.55
N ALA A 159 -11.41 -6.75 -11.78
CA ALA A 159 -12.16 -7.92 -12.22
C ALA A 159 -13.64 -7.57 -12.52
N VAL A 160 -14.30 -6.81 -11.63
CA VAL A 160 -15.68 -6.35 -11.87
C VAL A 160 -15.76 -5.46 -13.11
N TRP A 161 -14.81 -4.55 -13.28
CA TRP A 161 -14.73 -3.71 -14.47
C TRP A 161 -14.55 -4.52 -15.76
N GLU A 162 -13.64 -5.49 -15.78
CA GLU A 162 -13.44 -6.36 -16.95
C GLU A 162 -14.69 -7.19 -17.28
N GLN A 163 -15.44 -7.64 -16.28
CA GLN A 163 -16.73 -8.31 -16.49
C GLN A 163 -17.75 -7.36 -17.13
N LEU A 164 -17.94 -6.16 -16.58
CA LEU A 164 -18.86 -5.15 -17.12
C LEU A 164 -18.50 -4.77 -18.56
N LYS A 165 -17.21 -4.63 -18.84
CA LYS A 165 -16.70 -4.34 -20.19
C LYS A 165 -16.98 -5.48 -21.16
N ALA A 166 -16.82 -6.73 -20.73
CA ALA A 166 -17.08 -7.91 -21.57
C ALA A 166 -18.57 -8.15 -21.85
N GLU A 167 -19.45 -7.74 -20.93
CA GLU A 167 -20.90 -7.86 -21.05
C GLU A 167 -21.55 -6.68 -21.81
N ALA A 168 -20.80 -5.61 -22.07
CA ALA A 168 -21.31 -4.42 -22.73
C ALA A 168 -21.60 -4.65 -24.22
N GLU A 169 -22.76 -4.17 -24.68
CA GLU A 169 -23.13 -4.19 -26.10
C GLU A 169 -22.36 -3.13 -26.93
N ASP A 170 -21.96 -2.04 -26.29
CA ASP A 170 -21.22 -0.93 -26.91
C ASP A 170 -19.91 -0.67 -26.16
N GLU A 171 -18.81 -1.09 -26.78
CA GLU A 171 -17.45 -0.92 -26.26
C GLU A 171 -17.08 0.55 -26.02
N SER A 172 -17.64 1.50 -26.77
CA SER A 172 -17.30 2.92 -26.62
C SER A 172 -18.05 3.54 -25.44
N LEU A 173 -19.32 3.17 -25.25
CA LEU A 173 -20.14 3.70 -24.17
C LEU A 173 -19.67 3.17 -22.82
N VAL A 174 -19.28 1.88 -22.74
CA VAL A 174 -18.83 1.30 -21.48
C VAL A 174 -17.58 1.98 -20.94
N MET A 175 -16.72 2.56 -21.78
CA MET A 175 -15.52 3.27 -21.32
C MET A 175 -15.79 4.52 -20.47
N ASN A 176 -17.03 5.03 -20.49
CA ASN A 176 -17.50 6.13 -19.64
C ASN A 176 -18.17 5.63 -18.33
N HIS A 177 -18.21 4.32 -18.10
CA HIS A 177 -18.83 3.74 -16.93
C HIS A 177 -17.99 4.02 -15.66
N PRO A 178 -18.61 4.45 -14.54
CA PRO A 178 -17.88 4.84 -13.32
C PRO A 178 -17.04 3.70 -12.73
N ALA A 179 -17.48 2.45 -12.88
CA ALA A 179 -16.73 1.27 -12.40
C ALA A 179 -15.35 1.07 -13.08
N ARG A 180 -15.04 1.81 -14.15
CA ARG A 180 -13.67 1.87 -14.72
C ARG A 180 -12.67 2.47 -13.74
N TYR A 181 -13.13 3.27 -12.78
CA TYR A 181 -12.28 3.96 -11.84
C TYR A 181 -12.44 3.41 -10.43
N ALA A 182 -11.35 3.38 -9.67
CA ALA A 182 -11.37 3.04 -8.26
C ALA A 182 -10.84 4.20 -7.41
N ILE A 183 -11.57 4.52 -6.34
CA ILE A 183 -11.16 5.54 -5.37
C ILE A 183 -9.98 5.00 -4.55
N VAL A 184 -8.95 5.82 -4.39
CA VAL A 184 -7.75 5.49 -3.60
C VAL A 184 -7.28 6.70 -2.81
N GLU A 185 -6.52 6.47 -1.74
CA GLU A 185 -5.69 7.46 -1.05
C GLU A 185 -4.26 7.37 -1.64
N LEU A 186 -3.85 8.39 -2.40
CA LEU A 186 -2.45 8.58 -2.75
C LEU A 186 -1.68 9.01 -1.52
N VAL A 187 -0.56 8.34 -1.24
CA VAL A 187 0.36 8.66 -0.16
C VAL A 187 1.78 8.70 -0.72
N ASN A 188 2.55 9.72 -0.34
CA ASN A 188 3.95 9.78 -0.70
C ASN A 188 4.75 8.78 0.15
N VAL A 189 5.62 7.97 -0.46
CA VAL A 189 6.49 7.04 0.30
C VAL A 189 7.45 7.78 1.25
N HIS A 190 7.70 9.06 0.99
CA HIS A 190 8.54 9.93 1.81
C HIS A 190 7.75 10.76 2.83
N ASP A 191 6.45 10.48 3.04
CA ASP A 191 5.64 11.15 4.06
C ASP A 191 6.04 10.65 5.45
N ASP A 192 6.28 11.58 6.37
CA ASP A 192 6.77 11.26 7.72
C ASP A 192 5.73 10.48 8.56
N GLY A 193 4.45 10.48 8.16
CA GLY A 193 3.38 9.68 8.77
C GLY A 193 3.25 8.26 8.20
N LEU A 194 4.05 7.90 7.19
CA LEU A 194 4.12 6.56 6.62
C LEU A 194 5.40 5.85 7.10
N GLU A 195 5.26 5.14 8.22
CA GLU A 195 6.32 4.29 8.76
C GLU A 195 6.19 2.86 8.23
N PHE A 196 7.29 2.34 7.66
CA PHE A 196 7.44 0.93 7.32
C PHE A 196 8.03 0.19 8.51
N ALA A 197 7.45 -0.96 8.85
CA ALA A 197 7.91 -1.80 9.94
C ALA A 197 8.14 -3.23 9.42
N PRO A 198 9.20 -3.90 9.88
CA PRO A 198 9.46 -5.27 9.46
C PRO A 198 8.37 -6.22 9.95
N ILE A 199 8.08 -7.25 9.15
CA ILE A 199 7.14 -8.29 9.51
C ILE A 199 7.86 -9.33 10.38
N HIS A 200 7.52 -9.39 11.66
CA HIS A 200 7.92 -10.49 12.52
C HIS A 200 7.12 -11.76 12.15
N ARG A 201 7.82 -12.86 11.89
CA ARG A 201 7.20 -14.15 11.55
C ARG A 201 7.25 -15.10 12.75
N ALA A 202 6.12 -15.73 13.04
CA ALA A 202 6.03 -16.81 14.02
C ALA A 202 5.92 -18.15 13.29
N VAL A 203 6.80 -19.09 13.62
CA VAL A 203 6.84 -20.44 13.03
C VAL A 203 6.45 -21.45 14.10
N PHE A 204 5.53 -22.36 13.77
CA PHE A 204 4.99 -23.36 14.69
C PHE A 204 5.09 -24.76 14.11
N GLY A 205 5.12 -25.77 14.98
CA GLY A 205 5.10 -27.18 14.56
C GLY A 205 6.39 -27.65 13.88
N VAL A 206 7.52 -27.02 14.23
CA VAL A 206 8.85 -27.35 13.70
C VAL A 206 9.75 -27.82 14.84
N GLU A 207 10.61 -28.79 14.55
CA GLU A 207 11.80 -29.05 15.36
C GLU A 207 12.86 -28.01 14.99
N VAL A 208 13.27 -27.19 15.97
CA VAL A 208 14.03 -25.96 15.73
C VAL A 208 15.40 -26.25 15.14
N ASP A 209 16.07 -27.27 15.63
CA ASP A 209 17.39 -27.66 15.13
C ASP A 209 17.32 -28.18 13.69
N ASP A 210 16.31 -28.98 13.36
CA ASP A 210 16.08 -29.48 11.99
C ASP A 210 15.79 -28.31 11.03
N PHE A 211 14.90 -27.39 11.43
CA PHE A 211 14.59 -26.19 10.65
C PHE A 211 15.83 -25.32 10.38
N LEU A 212 16.65 -25.09 11.41
CA LEU A 212 17.87 -24.28 11.27
C LEU A 212 18.93 -24.99 10.42
N ALA A 213 19.04 -26.32 10.49
CA ALA A 213 19.95 -27.11 9.66
C ALA A 213 19.52 -27.14 8.19
N GLU A 214 18.21 -27.27 7.93
CA GLU A 214 17.65 -27.13 6.57
C GLU A 214 17.90 -25.73 6.01
N LEU A 215 17.69 -24.69 6.81
CA LEU A 215 17.96 -23.31 6.41
C LEU A 215 19.43 -23.05 6.06
N GLU A 216 20.36 -23.61 6.85
CA GLU A 216 21.80 -23.55 6.55
C GLU A 216 22.12 -24.24 5.22
N THR A 217 21.47 -25.38 4.95
CA THR A 217 21.61 -26.12 3.69
C THR A 217 21.09 -25.30 2.49
N ASP A 218 19.91 -24.69 2.62
CA ASP A 218 19.31 -23.86 1.58
C ASP A 218 20.12 -22.58 1.31
N CYS A 219 20.79 -22.05 2.34
CA CYS A 219 21.68 -20.91 2.23
C CYS A 219 23.13 -21.28 1.86
N ALA A 220 23.38 -22.54 1.46
CA ALA A 220 24.72 -22.98 1.07
C ALA A 220 25.29 -22.11 -0.06
N GLY A 221 26.51 -21.59 0.16
CA GLY A 221 27.19 -20.69 -0.78
C GLY A 221 26.76 -19.22 -0.70
N LEU A 222 25.94 -18.84 0.29
CA LEU A 222 25.55 -17.44 0.57
C LEU A 222 26.32 -16.82 1.75
N ASP A 223 27.40 -17.48 2.20
CA ASP A 223 28.14 -17.13 3.42
C ASP A 223 27.20 -17.02 4.64
N PHE A 224 26.43 -18.08 4.86
CA PHE A 224 25.53 -18.22 6.01
C PHE A 224 26.31 -18.47 7.31
N SER A 225 25.83 -17.88 8.40
CA SER A 225 26.28 -18.19 9.76
C SER A 225 25.15 -18.07 10.77
N ARG A 226 25.25 -18.85 11.84
CA ARG A 226 24.33 -18.84 12.98
C ARG A 226 25.12 -18.60 14.26
N GLN A 227 24.64 -17.68 15.08
CA GLN A 227 25.15 -17.47 16.44
C GLN A 227 24.00 -17.59 17.44
N ALA A 228 24.22 -18.35 18.51
CA ALA A 228 23.30 -18.45 19.65
C ALA A 228 23.86 -17.68 20.86
N PHE A 229 22.96 -17.15 21.67
CA PHE A 229 23.26 -16.29 22.81
C PHE A 229 22.50 -16.79 24.03
N ALA A 230 23.23 -16.98 25.14
CA ALA A 230 22.63 -17.36 26.42
C ALA A 230 21.99 -16.17 27.16
N GLU A 231 22.52 -14.97 26.95
CA GLU A 231 22.12 -13.72 27.60
C GLU A 231 21.40 -12.83 26.59
N ARG A 232 20.21 -12.33 26.97
CA ARG A 232 19.41 -11.46 26.09
C ARG A 232 20.12 -10.16 25.74
N GLU A 233 20.82 -9.56 26.69
CA GLU A 233 21.56 -8.30 26.46
C GLU A 233 22.68 -8.47 25.41
N ALA A 234 23.36 -9.62 25.43
CA ALA A 234 24.38 -9.95 24.42
C ALA A 234 23.76 -10.13 23.03
N TRP A 235 22.58 -10.76 22.96
CA TRP A 235 21.82 -10.89 21.72
C TRP A 235 21.36 -9.53 21.17
N GLU A 236 20.76 -8.68 22.00
CA GLU A 236 20.30 -7.34 21.59
C GLU A 236 21.48 -6.49 21.08
N THR A 237 22.63 -6.56 21.75
CA THR A 237 23.86 -5.89 21.31
C THR A 237 24.33 -6.41 19.94
N ALA A 238 24.34 -7.73 19.75
CA ALA A 238 24.72 -8.33 18.47
C ALA A 238 23.75 -7.96 17.34
N CYS A 239 22.44 -7.91 17.61
CA CYS A 239 21.44 -7.46 16.65
C CYS A 239 21.64 -6.00 16.25
N GLN A 240 21.93 -5.11 17.20
CA GLN A 240 22.21 -3.69 16.91
C GLN A 240 23.49 -3.53 16.07
N GLN A 241 24.54 -4.28 16.37
CA GLN A 241 25.77 -4.28 15.58
C GLN A 241 25.54 -4.80 14.16
N ALA A 242 24.77 -5.88 14.03
CA ALA A 242 24.42 -6.49 12.76
C ALA A 242 23.51 -5.59 11.90
N ALA A 243 22.60 -4.84 12.52
CA ALA A 243 21.75 -3.87 11.80
C ALA A 243 22.55 -2.76 11.11
N ALA A 244 23.79 -2.50 11.56
CA ALA A 244 24.69 -1.51 10.96
C ALA A 244 25.67 -2.12 9.93
N SER A 245 25.66 -3.45 9.72
CA SER A 245 26.55 -4.13 8.78
C SER A 245 25.84 -4.52 7.47
N GLU A 246 26.63 -4.81 6.44
CA GLU A 246 26.13 -5.34 5.18
C GLU A 246 25.69 -6.80 5.31
N GLY A 247 24.67 -7.19 4.54
CA GLY A 247 24.11 -8.54 4.51
C GLY A 247 22.70 -8.61 5.08
N HIS A 248 22.14 -9.80 5.12
CA HIS A 248 20.85 -10.05 5.77
C HIS A 248 21.07 -10.61 7.16
N HIS A 249 20.53 -9.95 8.17
CA HIS A 249 20.61 -10.35 9.57
C HIS A 249 19.22 -10.57 10.12
N ILE A 250 18.94 -11.80 10.56
CA ILE A 250 17.62 -12.23 11.00
C ILE A 250 17.72 -12.69 12.46
N PRO A 251 17.34 -11.82 13.41
CA PRO A 251 17.20 -12.21 14.81
C PRO A 251 16.05 -13.21 14.97
N TYR A 252 16.23 -14.24 15.81
CA TYR A 252 15.18 -15.17 16.19
C TYR A 252 15.21 -15.47 17.68
N ILE A 253 14.05 -15.90 18.19
CA ILE A 253 13.86 -16.37 19.57
C ILE A 253 13.15 -17.73 19.49
N SER A 254 13.69 -18.73 20.20
CA SER A 254 13.10 -20.06 20.29
C SER A 254 13.17 -20.58 21.72
N GLY A 255 12.03 -20.62 22.42
CA GLY A 255 12.00 -20.94 23.84
C GLY A 255 12.85 -19.97 24.65
N ALA A 256 13.92 -20.47 25.27
CA ALA A 256 14.91 -19.65 26.01
C ALA A 256 16.11 -19.23 25.15
N GLU A 257 16.25 -19.79 23.94
CA GLU A 257 17.35 -19.48 23.03
C GLU A 257 17.08 -18.16 22.29
N HIS A 258 18.13 -17.34 22.22
CA HIS A 258 18.18 -16.16 21.37
C HIS A 258 19.26 -16.40 20.32
N GLY A 259 18.96 -16.13 19.06
CA GLY A 259 19.93 -16.34 18.01
C GLY A 259 19.88 -15.32 16.89
N LEU A 260 20.97 -15.26 16.14
CA LEU A 260 21.15 -14.37 15.01
C LEU A 260 21.61 -15.20 13.81
N LEU A 261 20.81 -15.15 12.75
CA LEU A 261 21.17 -15.71 11.45
C LEU A 261 21.76 -14.59 10.60
N SER A 262 22.87 -14.84 9.92
CA SER A 262 23.53 -13.86 9.06
C SER A 262 23.86 -14.46 7.70
N ILE A 263 23.53 -13.73 6.64
CA ILE A 263 23.81 -14.10 5.25
C ILE A 263 24.59 -12.94 4.61
N ALA A 264 25.90 -13.11 4.41
CA ALA A 264 26.74 -12.02 3.91
C ALA A 264 26.62 -11.81 2.39
N LYS A 265 26.18 -12.82 1.63
CA LYS A 265 25.97 -12.74 0.18
C LYS A 265 24.52 -13.09 -0.18
N PRO A 266 23.54 -12.29 0.24
CA PRO A 266 22.15 -12.58 -0.05
C PRO A 266 21.91 -12.55 -1.57
N ARG A 267 21.17 -13.55 -2.08
CA ARG A 267 20.72 -13.58 -3.49
C ARG A 267 19.49 -12.72 -3.74
N PHE A 268 18.72 -12.49 -2.69
CA PHE A 268 17.50 -11.70 -2.72
C PHE A 268 17.77 -10.34 -2.09
N GLN A 269 17.01 -9.33 -2.47
CA GLN A 269 16.93 -8.11 -1.67
C GLN A 269 15.87 -8.38 -0.60
N LEU A 270 16.18 -8.14 0.68
CA LEU A 270 15.12 -7.93 1.66
C LEU A 270 14.31 -6.72 1.19
N GLU A 271 12.99 -6.82 1.24
CA GLU A 271 12.14 -5.62 1.19
C GLU A 271 12.64 -4.69 2.29
N VAL A 272 13.27 -3.60 1.88
CA VAL A 272 14.01 -2.72 2.78
C VAL A 272 13.01 -2.09 3.75
N ALA A 273 13.34 -2.12 5.03
CA ALA A 273 12.59 -1.44 6.09
C ALA A 273 12.72 0.08 5.98
#